data_AF-A0A8C4YC52-F1
#
_entry.id   AF-A0A8C4YC52-F1
#
_cell.length_a   1.000
_cell.length_b   1.000
_cell.length_c   1.000
_cell.angle_alpha   90.00
_cell.angle_beta   90.00
_cell.angle_gamma   90.00
#
_symmetry.space_group_name_H-M   'P 1'
#
loop_
_entity.id
_entity.type
_entity.pdbx_description
1 polymer ?
#
loop_
_entity_poly.entity_id
_entity_poly.type
_entity_poly.pdbx_seq_one_letter_code
_entity_poly.pdbx_strand_id
1 'polypeptide(L)'
;MAQGKQKFQAQKPGGGKKPAAQGVRGPRKGGRIIAPKKARVIQQQKLKKNLEVGIRKKIEHEVMMKASTSMAKKLTVVKAPEKGAKKKGQSSKSPL
;
A
#
# COMPACT_ATOMS: atom_id res chain seq x y z
N MET A 1 -50.47 -42.29 16.84
CA MET A 1 -50.07 -41.85 15.48
C MET A 1 -48.61 -41.46 15.50
N ALA A 2 -47.78 -42.05 14.63
CA ALA A 2 -46.32 -41.90 14.68
C ALA A 2 -45.87 -40.52 14.18
N GLN A 3 -45.10 -39.81 15.00
CA GLN A 3 -44.41 -38.56 14.65
C GLN A 3 -43.31 -38.86 13.61
N GLY A 4 -43.39 -38.22 12.44
CA GLY A 4 -42.40 -38.35 11.38
C GLY A 4 -41.08 -37.68 11.76
N LYS A 5 -39.98 -38.43 11.71
CA LYS A 5 -38.62 -37.88 11.83
C LYS A 5 -38.27 -37.09 10.57
N GLN A 6 -38.10 -35.77 10.69
CA GLN A 6 -37.47 -34.96 9.64
C GLN A 6 -36.01 -35.40 9.47
N LYS A 7 -35.68 -35.94 8.29
CA LYS A 7 -34.31 -36.28 7.90
C LYS A 7 -33.55 -34.99 7.55
N PHE A 8 -32.82 -34.43 8.52
CA PHE A 8 -31.77 -33.47 8.19
C PHE A 8 -30.63 -34.21 7.49
N GLN A 9 -30.31 -33.80 6.26
CA GLN A 9 -29.09 -34.21 5.59
C GLN A 9 -27.90 -33.73 6.43
N ALA A 10 -27.08 -34.65 6.93
CA ALA A 10 -25.83 -34.31 7.59
C ALA A 10 -24.86 -33.74 6.56
N GLN A 11 -24.52 -32.45 6.65
CA GLN A 11 -23.41 -31.87 5.91
C GLN A 11 -22.14 -31.88 6.79
N LYS A 12 -21.11 -32.51 6.23
CA LYS A 12 -19.85 -32.96 6.85
C LYS A 12 -19.03 -31.83 7.51
N PRO A 13 -18.25 -32.12 8.56
CA PRO A 13 -17.27 -31.18 9.08
C PRO A 13 -16.02 -31.25 8.20
N GLY A 14 -15.68 -30.14 7.53
CA GLY A 14 -14.43 -30.04 6.78
C GLY A 14 -14.57 -29.35 5.44
N GLY A 15 -14.28 -28.06 5.41
CA GLY A 15 -14.19 -27.27 4.19
C GLY A 15 -13.90 -25.84 4.55
N GLY A 16 -12.62 -25.51 4.65
CA GLY A 16 -12.13 -24.18 5.05
C GLY A 16 -12.85 -23.06 4.31
N LYS A 17 -13.20 -21.99 5.05
CA LYS A 17 -13.66 -20.73 4.48
C LYS A 17 -12.57 -20.19 3.55
N LYS A 18 -12.64 -20.56 2.27
CA LYS A 18 -12.08 -19.73 1.21
C LYS A 18 -12.81 -18.38 1.30
N PRO A 19 -12.10 -17.24 1.36
CA PRO A 19 -12.77 -15.95 1.24
C PRO A 19 -13.51 -15.99 -0.09
N ALA A 20 -14.84 -15.94 -0.04
CA ALA A 20 -15.66 -15.89 -1.24
C ALA A 20 -15.14 -14.73 -2.07
N ALA A 21 -14.64 -15.04 -3.26
CA ALA A 21 -14.33 -14.03 -4.26
C ALA A 21 -15.53 -13.08 -4.30
N GLN A 22 -15.24 -11.79 -4.13
CA GLN A 22 -16.23 -10.73 -4.10
C GLN A 22 -16.73 -10.53 -5.53
N GLY A 23 -17.40 -11.55 -6.06
CA GLY A 23 -18.13 -11.49 -7.32
C GLY A 23 -19.11 -10.34 -7.20
N VAL A 24 -19.16 -9.54 -8.25
CA VAL A 24 -20.02 -8.37 -8.39
C VAL A 24 -21.46 -8.81 -8.18
N ARG A 25 -21.91 -8.84 -6.91
CA ARG A 25 -23.29 -9.13 -6.57
C ARG A 25 -24.08 -8.00 -7.20
N GLY A 26 -24.92 -8.36 -8.17
CA GLY A 26 -25.85 -7.43 -8.79
C GLY A 26 -26.67 -6.68 -7.72
N PRO A 27 -27.33 -5.58 -8.09
CA PRO A 27 -28.00 -4.72 -7.14
C PRO A 27 -28.88 -5.51 -6.16
N ARG A 28 -28.53 -5.46 -4.88
CA ARG A 28 -29.29 -6.17 -3.84
C ARG A 28 -30.61 -5.44 -3.63
N LYS A 29 -31.69 -6.19 -3.38
CA LYS A 29 -32.99 -5.61 -3.01
C LYS A 29 -32.81 -4.67 -1.82
N GLY A 30 -33.22 -3.40 -1.97
CA GLY A 30 -33.01 -2.34 -0.96
C GLY A 30 -31.66 -1.61 -1.02
N GLY A 31 -30.74 -2.00 -1.91
CA GLY A 31 -29.48 -1.29 -2.14
C GLY A 31 -29.67 0.00 -2.92
N ARG A 32 -29.03 1.09 -2.49
CA ARG A 32 -29.05 2.35 -3.25
C ARG A 32 -28.17 2.20 -4.50
N ILE A 33 -28.81 2.17 -5.67
CA ILE A 33 -28.12 2.13 -6.96
C ILE A 33 -27.89 3.56 -7.42
N ILE A 34 -26.65 3.86 -7.81
CA ILE A 34 -26.33 5.15 -8.43
C ILE A 34 -26.85 5.12 -9.86
N ALA A 35 -27.76 6.03 -10.18
CA ALA A 35 -28.24 6.19 -11.55
C ALA A 35 -27.05 6.39 -12.52
N PRO A 36 -27.08 5.80 -13.74
CA PRO A 36 -25.96 5.86 -14.68
C PRO A 36 -25.43 7.29 -14.93
N LYS A 37 -26.32 8.28 -14.98
CA LYS A 37 -25.96 9.70 -15.11
C LYS A 37 -25.15 10.23 -13.91
N LYS A 38 -25.50 9.83 -12.68
CA LYS A 38 -24.76 10.19 -11.46
C LYS A 38 -23.44 9.42 -11.33
N ALA A 39 -23.35 8.21 -11.88
CA ALA A 39 -22.10 7.45 -11.91
C ALA A 39 -21.02 8.16 -12.74
N ARG A 40 -21.38 8.73 -13.90
CA ARG A 40 -20.47 9.52 -14.73
C ARG A 40 -19.92 10.74 -13.97
N VAL A 41 -20.80 11.48 -13.29
CA VAL A 41 -20.41 12.65 -12.49
C VAL A 41 -19.45 12.25 -11.36
N ILE A 42 -19.73 11.16 -10.66
CA ILE A 42 -18.87 10.66 -9.58
C ILE A 42 -17.50 10.23 -10.09
N GLN A 43 -17.43 9.55 -11.24
CA GLN A 43 -16.16 9.17 -11.86
C GLN A 43 -15.32 10.40 -12.24
N GLN A 44 -15.94 11.41 -12.85
CA GLN A 44 -15.28 12.67 -13.18
C GLN A 44 -14.77 13.40 -11.94
N GLN A 45 -15.57 13.46 -10.87
CA GLN A 45 -15.14 14.07 -9.61
C GLN A 45 -13.97 13.33 -8.97
N LYS A 46 -13.97 11.99 -8.99
CA LYS A 46 -12.85 11.18 -8.50
C LYS A 46 -11.58 11.45 -9.32
N LEU A 47 -11.70 11.47 -10.64
CA LEU A 47 -10.59 11.77 -11.53
C LEU A 47 -10.04 13.18 -11.26
N LYS A 48 -10.90 14.19 -11.16
CA LYS A 48 -10.51 15.58 -10.83
C LYS A 48 -9.75 15.64 -9.50
N LYS A 49 -10.30 15.04 -8.43
CA LYS A 49 -9.68 15.04 -7.11
C LYS A 49 -8.31 14.35 -7.11
N ASN A 50 -8.21 13.19 -7.77
CA ASN A 50 -6.96 12.43 -7.82
C ASN A 50 -5.87 13.20 -8.57
N LEU A 51 -6.22 13.84 -9.69
CA LEU A 51 -5.28 14.66 -10.46
C LEU A 51 -4.86 15.91 -9.68
N GLU A 52 -5.80 16.62 -9.04
CA GLU A 52 -5.51 17.81 -8.23
C GLU A 52 -4.53 17.50 -7.10
N VAL A 53 -4.78 16.44 -6.34
CA VAL A 53 -3.90 15.99 -5.25
C VAL A 53 -2.54 15.53 -5.79
N GLY A 54 -2.53 14.79 -6.91
CA GLY A 54 -1.30 14.31 -7.54
C GLY A 54 -0.40 15.44 -8.03
N ILE A 55 -0.99 16.45 -8.69
CA ILE A 55 -0.27 17.63 -9.19
C ILE A 55 0.29 18.44 -8.03
N ARG A 56 -0.50 18.72 -6.98
CA ARG A 56 -0.02 19.44 -5.79
C ARG A 56 1.18 18.74 -5.16
N LYS A 57 1.07 17.44 -4.90
CA LYS A 57 2.16 16.64 -4.33
C LYS A 57 3.42 16.65 -5.20
N LYS A 58 3.25 16.57 -6.53
CA LYS A 58 4.38 16.57 -7.47
C LYS A 58 5.10 17.92 -7.45
N ILE A 59 4.35 19.02 -7.49
CA ILE A 59 4.90 20.38 -7.41
C ILE A 59 5.61 20.58 -6.05
N GLU A 60 4.96 20.24 -4.95
CA GLU A 60 5.54 20.34 -3.60
C GLU A 60 6.87 19.58 -3.50
N HIS A 61 6.90 18.34 -4.00
CA HIS A 61 8.11 17.53 -4.00
C HIS A 61 9.21 18.11 -4.89
N GLU A 62 8.89 18.53 -6.12
CA GLU A 62 9.86 19.13 -7.04
C GLU A 62 10.44 20.43 -6.49
N VAL A 63 9.59 21.29 -5.91
CA VAL A 63 10.02 22.54 -5.27
C VAL A 63 10.91 22.24 -4.06
N MET A 64 10.54 21.26 -3.22
CA MET A 64 11.34 20.83 -2.07
C MET A 64 12.70 20.28 -2.50
N MET A 65 12.75 19.45 -3.53
CA MET A 65 14.01 18.88 -4.05
C MET A 65 14.88 19.95 -4.69
N LYS A 66 14.29 20.87 -5.46
CA LYS A 66 15.01 22.02 -6.03
C LYS A 66 15.59 22.90 -4.92
N ALA A 67 14.79 23.23 -3.90
CA ALA A 67 15.24 24.01 -2.75
C ALA A 67 16.34 23.29 -1.95
N SER A 68 16.19 21.98 -1.73
CA SER A 68 17.17 21.15 -1.02
C SER A 68 18.49 21.03 -1.78
N THR A 69 18.44 21.04 -3.11
CA THR A 69 19.63 20.98 -3.97
C THR A 69 20.29 22.34 -4.13
N SER A 70 19.50 23.43 -4.16
CA SER A 70 20.04 24.81 -4.19
C SER A 70 20.60 25.25 -2.84
N MET A 71 20.10 24.69 -1.75
CA MET A 71 20.64 24.93 -0.41
C MET A 71 21.96 24.16 -0.26
N ALA A 72 22.98 24.79 0.31
CA ALA A 72 24.22 24.11 0.64
C ALA A 72 23.92 22.87 1.50
N LYS A 73 24.54 21.72 1.17
CA LYS A 73 24.42 20.47 1.96
C LYS A 73 24.56 20.81 3.44
N LYS A 74 23.51 20.51 4.24
CA LYS A 74 23.59 20.61 5.70
C LYS A 74 24.76 19.76 6.14
N LEU A 75 25.79 20.43 6.67
CA LEU A 75 27.00 19.78 7.16
C LEU A 75 26.59 18.88 8.33
N THR A 76 26.66 17.58 8.12
CA THR A 76 26.55 16.59 9.19
C THR A 76 27.89 16.59 9.92
N VAL A 77 27.86 16.85 11.24
CA VAL A 77 29.06 16.76 12.07
C VAL A 77 29.45 15.28 12.16
N VAL A 78 30.44 14.87 11.37
CA VAL A 78 31.06 13.56 11.49
C VAL A 78 32.03 13.63 12.67
N LYS A 79 31.86 12.75 13.67
CA LYS A 79 32.84 12.56 14.74
C LYS A 79 34.16 12.17 14.06
N ALA A 80 35.16 13.05 14.15
CA ALA A 80 36.50 12.74 13.66
C ALA A 80 37.03 11.50 14.40
N PRO A 81 37.65 10.53 13.70
CA PRO A 81 38.37 9.46 14.38
C PRO A 81 39.49 10.11 15.21
N GLU A 82 39.49 9.83 16.50
CA GLU A 82 40.47 10.38 17.42
C GLU A 82 41.86 9.95 16.95
N LYS A 83 42.74 10.93 16.71
CA LYS A 83 44.14 10.69 16.37
C LYS A 83 44.78 9.86 17.48
N GLY A 84 44.83 8.55 17.27
CA GLY A 84 45.34 7.63 18.28
C GLY A 84 45.36 6.16 17.89
N ALA A 85 45.38 5.80 16.60
CA ALA A 85 45.59 4.42 16.19
C ALA A 85 46.73 4.33 15.18
N LYS A 86 47.90 3.97 15.71
CA LYS A 86 49.13 3.67 14.97
C LYS A 86 48.86 2.63 13.87
N LYS A 87 49.49 2.84 12.70
CA LYS A 87 49.68 1.82 11.66
C LYS A 87 50.15 0.49 12.28
N LYS A 88 49.40 -0.58 12.03
CA LYS A 88 49.88 -1.96 11.91
C LYS A 88 49.13 -2.53 10.71
N GLY A 89 49.73 -2.59 9.53
CA GLY A 89 50.65 -3.67 9.17
C GLY A 89 49.91 -4.54 8.15
N GLN A 90 49.90 -4.11 6.89
CA GLN A 90 49.33 -4.89 5.79
C GLN A 90 50.42 -5.88 5.34
N SER A 91 50.49 -7.04 5.99
CA SER A 91 51.34 -8.15 5.54
C SER A 91 50.58 -8.96 4.50
N SER A 92 51.10 -8.93 3.28
CA SER A 92 50.78 -9.83 2.18
C SER A 92 50.77 -11.30 2.60
N LYS A 93 49.67 -12.01 2.28
CA LYS A 93 49.67 -13.47 2.15
C LYS A 93 48.50 -13.91 1.25
N SER A 94 48.81 -14.09 -0.03
CA SER A 94 48.17 -15.11 -0.87
C SER A 94 48.46 -16.50 -0.29
N PRO A 95 47.52 -17.44 -0.41
CA PRO A 95 47.83 -18.64 -1.21
C PRO A 95 46.63 -19.27 -1.95
N LEU A 96 46.98 -19.87 -3.10
CA LEU A 96 46.37 -20.98 -3.85
C LEU A 96 44.95 -20.80 -4.43
#